data_AF-A0A958UVC0-F1
#
_entry.id   AF-A0A958UVC0-F1
#
_cell.length_a   1.000
_cell.length_b   1.000
_cell.length_c   1.000
_cell.angle_alpha   90.00
_cell.angle_beta   90.00
_cell.angle_gamma   90.00
#
_symmetry.space_group_name_H-M   'P 1'
#
loop_
_entity.id
_entity.type
_entity.pdbx_description
1 polymer ?
#
loop_
_entity_poly.entity_id
_entity_poly.type
_entity_poly.pdbx_seq_one_letter_code
_entity_poly.pdbx_strand_id
1 'polypeptide(L)'
;LVNNYDWMKEFSFLGFIRDVGKHITVNYMMAKDSVKNRISSESSEGMSFTEFTYQLVQGYDFLHLYRNHDCTLQMGGSDQWGNITTGTELIRRIGDGKGYAITCPLITKSDGSKFGKSEGGNVWLDANRTSPYKFYQYWLNSSDEDAQKYIKIFTFLSKEAI
;
A
#
# COMPACT_ATOMS: atom_id res chain seq x y z
N LEU A 1 -4.70 3.22 16.84
CA LEU A 1 -3.54 2.60 16.19
C LEU A 1 -3.56 1.12 16.50
N VAL A 2 -3.24 0.27 15.54
CA VAL A 2 -3.28 -1.21 15.66
C VAL A 2 -1.97 -1.79 15.13
N ASN A 3 -1.62 -3.00 15.55
CA ASN A 3 -0.43 -3.72 15.09
C ASN A 3 -0.84 -5.12 14.65
N ASN A 4 -0.56 -5.50 13.40
CA ASN A 4 -0.97 -6.80 12.89
C ASN A 4 -0.28 -7.99 13.56
N TYR A 5 0.86 -7.75 14.21
CA TYR A 5 1.49 -8.76 15.05
C TYR A 5 0.53 -9.31 16.12
N ASP A 6 -0.41 -8.51 16.62
CA ASP A 6 -1.32 -8.89 17.70
C ASP A 6 -2.22 -10.07 17.34
N TRP A 7 -2.62 -10.21 16.07
CA TRP A 7 -3.40 -11.37 15.59
C TRP A 7 -2.57 -12.34 14.76
N MET A 8 -1.52 -11.88 14.09
CA MET A 8 -0.69 -12.76 13.26
C MET A 8 0.15 -13.74 14.08
N LYS A 9 0.58 -13.35 15.29
CA LYS A 9 1.38 -14.21 16.18
C LYS A 9 0.63 -15.47 16.66
N GLU A 10 -0.71 -15.43 16.66
CA GLU A 10 -1.55 -16.53 17.11
C GLU A 10 -1.68 -17.64 16.05
N PHE A 11 -1.27 -17.36 14.80
CA PHE A 11 -1.26 -18.36 13.75
C PHE A 11 -0.03 -19.26 13.83
N SER A 12 -0.26 -20.56 13.86
CA SER A 12 0.71 -21.51 13.31
C SER A 12 0.68 -21.46 11.79
N PHE A 13 1.79 -21.85 11.14
CA PHE A 13 1.84 -21.95 9.67
C PHE A 13 0.69 -22.79 9.11
N LEU A 14 0.44 -23.96 9.70
CA LEU A 14 -0.66 -24.85 9.29
C LEU A 14 -2.04 -24.22 9.51
N GLY A 15 -2.22 -23.49 10.62
CA GLY A 15 -3.45 -22.73 10.88
C GLY A 15 -3.68 -21.68 9.80
N PHE A 16 -2.65 -20.92 9.44
CA PHE A 16 -2.76 -19.84 8.45
C PHE A 16 -3.14 -20.37 7.06
N ILE A 17 -2.45 -21.40 6.56
CA ILE A 17 -2.77 -21.95 5.23
C ILE A 17 -4.15 -22.62 5.20
N ARG A 18 -4.60 -23.20 6.31
CA ARG A 18 -5.91 -23.86 6.42
C ARG A 18 -7.05 -22.85 6.55
N ASP A 19 -6.86 -21.78 7.31
CA ASP A 19 -7.96 -20.86 7.67
C ASP A 19 -8.02 -19.66 6.73
N VAL A 20 -6.89 -19.27 6.14
CA VAL A 20 -6.79 -18.15 5.17
C VAL A 20 -6.43 -18.67 3.78
N GLY A 21 -5.35 -19.44 3.67
CA GLY A 21 -4.79 -19.87 2.38
C GLY A 21 -5.77 -20.61 1.47
N LYS A 22 -6.64 -21.48 2.03
CA LYS A 22 -7.62 -22.25 1.24
C LYS A 22 -8.62 -21.39 0.44
N HIS A 23 -8.81 -20.13 0.82
CA HIS A 23 -9.83 -19.26 0.22
C HIS A 23 -9.33 -18.55 -1.04
N ILE A 24 -8.02 -18.51 -1.25
CA ILE A 24 -7.37 -17.79 -2.35
C ILE A 24 -6.54 -18.78 -3.16
N THR A 25 -6.82 -18.88 -4.46
CA THR A 25 -6.09 -19.82 -5.32
C THR A 25 -4.74 -19.25 -5.75
N VAL A 26 -3.77 -20.13 -6.00
CA VAL A 26 -2.47 -19.74 -6.56
C VAL A 26 -2.65 -19.00 -7.90
N ASN A 27 -3.56 -19.47 -8.77
CA ASN A 27 -3.83 -18.80 -10.05
C ASN A 27 -4.30 -17.34 -9.85
N TYR A 28 -5.13 -17.08 -8.84
CA TYR A 28 -5.56 -15.73 -8.51
C TYR A 28 -4.39 -14.86 -8.04
N MET A 29 -3.55 -15.40 -7.16
CA MET A 29 -2.37 -14.70 -6.64
C MET A 29 -1.36 -14.37 -7.76
N MET A 30 -1.15 -15.30 -8.69
CA MET A 30 -0.26 -15.16 -9.84
C MET A 30 -0.77 -14.15 -10.88
N ALA A 31 -2.08 -13.93 -10.96
CA ALA A 31 -2.69 -13.00 -11.90
C ALA A 31 -2.53 -11.52 -11.49
N LYS A 32 -2.08 -11.22 -10.27
CA LYS A 32 -1.83 -9.85 -9.82
C LYS A 32 -0.62 -9.27 -10.55
N ASP A 33 -0.74 -8.05 -11.07
CA ASP A 33 0.35 -7.40 -11.82
C ASP A 33 1.66 -7.30 -11.00
N SER A 34 1.54 -7.04 -9.69
CA SER A 34 2.69 -6.99 -8.76
C SER A 34 3.46 -8.30 -8.65
N VAL A 35 2.81 -9.44 -8.93
CA VAL A 35 3.39 -10.79 -8.89
C VAL A 35 3.80 -11.21 -10.29
N LYS A 36 2.91 -11.05 -11.28
CA LYS A 36 3.12 -11.42 -12.68
C LYS A 36 4.39 -10.80 -13.25
N ASN A 37 4.61 -9.52 -13.00
CA ASN A 37 5.78 -8.79 -13.53
C ASN A 37 7.11 -9.28 -12.96
N ARG A 38 7.10 -9.98 -11.81
CA ARG A 38 8.30 -10.53 -11.16
C ARG A 38 8.55 -12.01 -11.42
N ILE A 39 7.55 -12.73 -11.91
CA ILE A 39 7.66 -14.18 -12.19
C ILE A 39 7.65 -14.46 -13.70
N SER A 40 7.43 -13.43 -14.52
CA SER A 40 7.55 -13.54 -15.98
C SER A 40 8.92 -14.07 -16.40
N SER A 41 8.98 -14.76 -17.53
CA SER A 41 10.23 -15.28 -18.12
C SER A 41 11.27 -14.20 -18.43
N GLU A 42 10.87 -12.92 -18.42
CA GLU A 42 11.71 -11.76 -18.70
C GLU A 42 12.38 -11.19 -17.44
N SER A 43 11.92 -11.57 -16.24
CA SER A 43 12.51 -11.12 -14.97
C SER A 43 13.57 -12.10 -14.48
N SER A 44 14.81 -11.63 -14.31
CA SER A 44 15.92 -12.39 -13.72
C SER A 44 15.79 -12.57 -12.20
N GLU A 45 15.04 -11.69 -11.54
CA GLU A 45 14.76 -11.73 -10.10
C GLU A 45 13.41 -12.41 -9.85
N GLY A 46 13.44 -13.68 -9.44
CA GLY A 46 12.24 -14.40 -9.02
C GLY A 46 11.59 -13.79 -7.76
N MET A 47 10.52 -14.45 -7.30
CA MET A 47 9.83 -14.10 -6.06
C MET A 47 9.92 -15.25 -5.06
N SER A 48 10.30 -14.94 -3.83
CA SER A 48 10.33 -15.92 -2.74
C SER A 48 8.92 -16.28 -2.27
N PHE A 49 8.76 -17.45 -1.65
CA PHE A 49 7.49 -17.85 -1.06
C PHE A 49 7.00 -16.88 0.02
N THR A 50 7.93 -16.29 0.78
CA THR A 50 7.62 -15.28 1.81
C THR A 50 6.98 -14.03 1.20
N GLU A 51 7.57 -13.50 0.12
CA GLU A 51 7.02 -12.35 -0.60
C GLU A 51 5.68 -12.69 -1.25
N PHE A 52 5.57 -13.88 -1.86
CA PHE A 52 4.35 -14.34 -2.49
C PHE A 52 3.18 -14.44 -1.51
N THR A 53 3.45 -14.89 -0.28
CA THR A 53 2.47 -15.05 0.80
C THR A 53 2.02 -13.72 1.40
N TYR A 54 2.77 -12.63 1.21
CA TYR A 54 2.47 -11.32 1.81
C TYR A 54 1.05 -10.81 1.50
N GLN A 55 0.55 -11.05 0.28
CA GLN A 55 -0.81 -10.65 -0.10
C GLN A 55 -1.91 -11.34 0.75
N LEU A 56 -1.65 -12.55 1.26
CA LEU A 56 -2.59 -13.25 2.15
C LEU A 56 -2.54 -12.66 3.55
N VAL A 57 -1.36 -12.27 4.02
CA VAL A 57 -1.18 -11.62 5.33
C VAL A 57 -1.92 -10.28 5.35
N GLN A 58 -1.63 -9.40 4.39
CA GLN A 58 -2.32 -8.11 4.28
C GLN A 58 -3.83 -8.26 4.02
N GLY A 59 -4.22 -9.27 3.24
CA GLY A 59 -5.63 -9.57 3.02
C GLY A 59 -6.35 -10.00 4.30
N TYR A 60 -5.69 -10.81 5.13
CA TYR A 60 -6.22 -11.22 6.42
C TYR A 60 -6.31 -10.03 7.40
N ASP A 61 -5.33 -9.12 7.37
CA ASP A 61 -5.40 -7.88 8.16
C ASP A 61 -6.70 -7.12 7.87
N PHE A 62 -7.10 -7.00 6.59
CA PHE A 62 -8.36 -6.33 6.25
C PHE A 62 -9.58 -7.12 6.78
N LEU A 63 -9.60 -8.44 6.64
CA LEU A 63 -10.67 -9.27 7.21
C LEU A 63 -10.76 -9.14 8.74
N HIS A 64 -9.62 -9.09 9.43
CA HIS A 64 -9.57 -8.92 10.87
C HIS A 64 -10.15 -7.56 11.28
N LEU A 65 -9.72 -6.48 10.62
CA LEU A 65 -10.23 -5.13 10.90
C LEU A 65 -11.70 -4.99 10.54
N TYR A 66 -12.17 -5.66 9.48
CA TYR A 66 -13.59 -5.71 9.13
C TYR A 66 -14.42 -6.32 10.26
N ARG A 67 -13.97 -7.43 10.85
CA ARG A 67 -14.71 -8.14 11.92
C ARG A 67 -14.65 -7.45 13.28
N ASN A 68 -13.51 -6.83 13.61
CA ASN A 68 -13.24 -6.33 14.97
C ASN A 68 -13.42 -4.82 15.10
N HIS A 69 -13.47 -4.09 13.97
CA HIS A 69 -13.50 -2.63 13.96
C HIS A 69 -14.45 -2.04 12.89
N ASP A 70 -15.32 -2.87 12.29
CA ASP A 70 -16.23 -2.47 11.21
C ASP A 70 -15.52 -1.74 10.06
N CYS A 71 -14.24 -2.06 9.83
CA CYS A 71 -13.45 -1.45 8.78
C CYS A 71 -13.91 -1.99 7.42
N THR A 72 -14.63 -1.16 6.67
CA THR A 72 -15.18 -1.53 5.36
C THR A 72 -14.38 -0.99 4.18
N LEU A 73 -13.44 -0.07 4.39
CA LEU A 73 -12.64 0.56 3.34
C LEU A 73 -11.15 0.45 3.67
N GLN A 74 -10.36 -0.05 2.71
CA GLN A 74 -8.91 -0.01 2.78
C GLN A 74 -8.35 0.93 1.71
N MET A 75 -7.44 1.80 2.13
CA MET A 75 -6.76 2.77 1.28
C MET A 75 -5.26 2.47 1.20
N GLY A 76 -4.62 2.78 0.07
CA GLY A 76 -3.17 2.62 -0.10
C GLY A 76 -2.62 3.31 -1.35
N GLY A 77 -1.31 3.16 -1.57
CA GLY A 77 -0.67 3.57 -2.83
C GLY A 77 -1.15 2.73 -4.01
N SER A 78 -0.91 3.21 -5.24
CA SER A 78 -1.30 2.51 -6.47
C SER A 78 -0.73 1.09 -6.58
N ASP A 79 0.45 0.86 -6.00
CA ASP A 79 1.13 -0.43 -5.93
C ASP A 79 0.45 -1.46 -5.00
N GLN A 80 -0.42 -1.00 -4.10
CA GLN A 80 -1.10 -1.85 -3.10
C GLN A 80 -2.40 -2.48 -3.62
N TRP A 81 -2.85 -2.13 -4.83
CA TRP A 81 -4.13 -2.59 -5.39
C TRP A 81 -4.31 -4.11 -5.33
N GLY A 82 -3.27 -4.87 -5.69
CA GLY A 82 -3.31 -6.33 -5.68
C GLY A 82 -3.58 -6.92 -4.29
N ASN A 83 -2.93 -6.37 -3.26
CA ASN A 83 -3.06 -6.85 -1.89
C ASN A 83 -4.40 -6.43 -1.26
N ILE A 84 -4.83 -5.19 -1.49
CA ILE A 84 -6.11 -4.67 -0.97
C ILE A 84 -7.28 -5.49 -1.54
N THR A 85 -7.25 -5.79 -2.84
CA THR A 85 -8.30 -6.60 -3.48
C THR A 85 -8.32 -8.06 -3.00
N THR A 86 -7.18 -8.61 -2.57
CA THR A 86 -7.15 -9.90 -1.87
C THR A 86 -7.88 -9.81 -0.53
N GLY A 87 -7.73 -8.71 0.22
CA GLY A 87 -8.48 -8.45 1.44
C GLY A 87 -9.99 -8.36 1.20
N THR A 88 -10.44 -7.65 0.15
CA THR A 88 -11.87 -7.60 -0.21
C THR A 88 -12.42 -8.98 -0.55
N GLU A 89 -11.61 -9.84 -1.19
CA GLU A 89 -12.01 -11.20 -1.54
C GLU A 89 -12.10 -12.11 -0.31
N LEU A 90 -11.22 -11.94 0.67
CA LEU A 90 -11.31 -12.65 1.96
C LEU A 90 -12.52 -12.20 2.78
N ILE A 91 -12.84 -10.90 2.80
CA ILE A 91 -14.08 -10.39 3.41
C ILE A 91 -15.30 -11.02 2.74
N ARG A 92 -15.33 -11.09 1.41
CA ARG A 92 -16.43 -11.71 0.68
C ARG A 92 -16.57 -13.21 0.97
N ARG A 93 -15.46 -13.95 1.03
CA ARG A 93 -15.46 -15.42 1.17
C ARG A 93 -15.62 -15.92 2.60
N ILE A 94 -15.07 -15.19 3.57
CA ILE A 94 -15.00 -15.63 4.97
C ILE A 94 -15.86 -14.75 5.87
N GLY A 95 -15.93 -13.44 5.59
CA GLY A 95 -16.72 -12.48 6.35
C GLY A 95 -18.17 -12.36 5.88
N ASP A 96 -18.53 -12.96 4.74
CA ASP A 96 -19.82 -12.79 4.05
C ASP A 96 -20.23 -11.31 3.90
N GLY A 97 -19.22 -10.47 3.63
CA GLY A 97 -19.34 -9.01 3.68
C GLY A 97 -18.91 -8.32 2.40
N LYS A 98 -18.93 -6.99 2.44
CA LYS A 98 -18.42 -6.13 1.36
C LYS A 98 -17.30 -5.23 1.89
N GLY A 99 -16.10 -5.45 1.38
CA GLY A 99 -14.96 -4.55 1.54
C GLY A 99 -14.77 -3.67 0.30
N TYR A 100 -14.35 -2.44 0.52
CA TYR A 100 -14.08 -1.44 -0.52
C TYR A 100 -12.59 -1.13 -0.56
N ALA A 101 -12.11 -0.74 -1.74
CA ALA A 101 -10.72 -0.44 -2.00
C ALA A 101 -10.61 0.91 -2.70
N ILE A 102 -9.70 1.76 -2.23
CA ILE A 102 -9.33 3.00 -2.92
C ILE A 102 -7.81 3.08 -2.95
N THR A 103 -7.24 3.40 -4.11
CA THR A 103 -5.81 3.66 -4.23
C THR A 103 -5.55 5.09 -4.67
N CYS A 104 -4.49 5.66 -4.13
CA CYS A 104 -4.00 6.96 -4.55
C CYS A 104 -3.04 6.80 -5.73
N PRO A 105 -3.05 7.71 -6.72
CA PRO A 105 -2.11 7.67 -7.83
C PRO A 105 -0.68 7.85 -7.35
N LEU A 106 0.28 7.29 -8.09
CA LEU A 106 1.69 7.54 -7.85
C LEU A 106 1.99 9.03 -8.06
N ILE A 107 2.63 9.65 -7.07
CA ILE A 107 2.99 11.07 -7.16
C ILE A 107 4.31 11.18 -7.93
N THR A 108 4.25 11.87 -9.07
CA THR A 108 5.39 12.17 -9.93
C THR A 108 5.51 13.67 -10.12
N LYS A 109 6.74 14.14 -10.34
CA LYS A 109 6.99 15.52 -10.75
C LYS A 109 6.67 15.71 -12.23
N SER A 110 6.48 16.97 -12.66
CA SER A 110 6.28 17.28 -14.08
C SER A 110 7.48 16.90 -14.96
N ASP A 111 8.70 16.85 -14.39
CA ASP A 111 9.91 16.38 -15.05
C ASP A 111 10.02 14.83 -15.19
N GLY A 112 9.02 14.08 -14.71
CA GLY A 112 8.97 12.62 -14.74
C GLY A 112 9.75 11.92 -13.62
N SER A 113 10.47 12.67 -12.77
CA SER A 113 11.15 12.11 -11.60
C SER A 113 10.18 11.76 -10.48
N LYS A 114 10.59 10.82 -9.61
CA LYS A 114 9.77 10.40 -8.47
C LYS A 114 9.70 11.50 -7.40
N PHE A 115 8.50 11.69 -6.86
CA PHE A 115 8.28 12.54 -5.70
C PHE A 115 9.12 12.08 -4.48
N GLY A 116 9.56 13.01 -3.63
CA GLY A 116 10.35 12.71 -2.44
C GLY A 116 11.83 12.41 -2.67
N LYS A 117 12.31 12.39 -3.93
CA LYS A 117 13.74 12.37 -4.25
C LYS A 117 14.24 13.78 -4.62
N SER A 118 15.33 14.16 -3.96
CA SER A 118 16.14 15.35 -4.25
C SER A 118 17.55 14.93 -4.67
N GLU A 119 18.34 15.85 -5.22
CA GLU A 119 19.77 15.60 -5.53
C GLU A 119 20.56 15.16 -4.29
N GLY A 120 20.14 15.59 -3.10
CA GLY A 120 20.71 15.18 -1.81
C GLY A 120 20.16 13.87 -1.23
N GLY A 121 19.31 13.14 -1.96
CA GLY A 121 18.68 11.90 -1.53
C GLY A 121 17.21 12.06 -1.09
N ASN A 122 16.76 11.15 -0.21
CA ASN A 122 15.37 11.11 0.26
C ASN A 122 15.06 12.25 1.24
N VAL A 123 13.85 12.79 1.16
CA VAL A 123 13.31 13.74 2.15
C VAL A 123 12.60 12.96 3.26
N TRP A 124 13.19 12.93 4.46
CA TRP A 124 12.66 12.19 5.61
C TRP A 124 11.77 13.08 6.48
N LEU A 125 10.82 12.46 7.18
CA LEU A 125 10.02 13.13 8.22
C LEU A 125 10.77 13.27 9.56
N ASP A 126 11.79 12.45 9.78
CA ASP A 126 12.64 12.52 10.98
C ASP A 126 13.60 13.71 10.89
N ALA A 127 13.50 14.63 11.86
CA ALA A 127 14.30 15.85 11.94
C ALA A 127 15.82 15.59 12.00
N ASN A 128 16.24 14.43 12.51
CA ASN A 128 17.66 14.05 12.58
C ASN A 128 18.21 13.61 11.22
N ARG A 129 17.35 13.24 10.28
CA ARG A 129 17.71 12.79 8.92
C ARG A 129 17.47 13.88 7.89
N THR A 130 16.44 14.70 8.09
CA THR A 130 16.17 15.89 7.28
C THR A 130 15.73 17.00 8.24
N SER A 131 16.56 18.03 8.39
CA SER A 131 16.22 19.14 9.28
C SER A 131 14.93 19.84 8.82
N PRO A 132 14.12 20.41 9.74
CA PRO A 132 12.93 21.16 9.37
C PRO A 132 13.19 22.26 8.33
N TYR A 133 14.37 22.90 8.39
CA TYR A 133 14.81 23.86 7.38
C TYR A 133 14.92 23.22 5.98
N LYS A 134 15.62 22.08 5.85
CA LYS A 134 15.76 21.39 4.56
C LYS A 134 14.42 20.86 4.06
N PHE A 135 13.57 20.37 4.97
CA PHE A 135 12.22 19.93 4.64
C PHE A 135 11.38 21.09 4.08
N TYR A 136 11.42 22.27 4.72
CA TYR A 136 10.74 23.46 4.20
C TYR A 136 11.28 23.90 2.84
N GLN A 137 12.61 23.92 2.67
CA GLN A 137 13.26 24.26 1.39
C GLN A 137 12.85 23.31 0.26
N TYR A 138 12.62 22.02 0.55
CA TYR A 138 12.13 21.08 -0.46
C TYR A 138 10.79 21.52 -1.07
N TRP A 139 9.84 21.92 -0.21
CA TRP A 139 8.53 22.39 -0.68
C TRP A 139 8.62 23.75 -1.37
N LEU A 140 9.42 24.66 -0.82
CA LEU A 140 9.62 26.00 -1.40
C LEU A 140 10.20 25.94 -2.82
N ASN A 141 11.05 24.95 -3.10
CA ASN A 141 11.71 24.77 -4.40
C ASN A 141 10.90 23.88 -5.38
N SER A 142 9.61 23.60 -5.10
CA SER A 142 8.75 22.91 -6.07
C SER A 142 8.49 23.81 -7.29
N SER A 143 8.39 23.23 -8.48
CA SER A 143 8.01 24.00 -9.68
C SER A 143 6.57 24.51 -9.55
N ASP A 144 6.22 25.56 -10.28
CA ASP A 144 4.86 26.13 -10.28
C ASP A 144 3.81 25.08 -10.66
N GLU A 145 4.12 24.26 -11.67
CA GLU A 145 3.26 23.17 -12.16
C GLU A 145 3.00 22.09 -11.10
N ASP A 146 4.04 21.74 -10.35
CA ASP A 146 3.96 20.73 -9.29
C ASP A 146 3.31 21.28 -8.03
N ALA A 147 3.60 22.54 -7.66
CA ALA A 147 3.03 23.21 -6.50
C ALA A 147 1.49 23.21 -6.57
N GLN A 148 0.92 23.49 -7.75
CA GLN A 148 -0.53 23.45 -7.95
C GLN A 148 -1.15 22.08 -7.65
N LYS A 149 -0.43 20.98 -7.95
CA LYS A 149 -0.86 19.62 -7.64
C LYS A 149 -0.64 19.30 -6.16
N TYR A 150 0.53 19.64 -5.61
CA TYR A 150 0.91 19.31 -4.24
C TYR A 150 0.04 20.01 -3.21
N ILE A 151 -0.38 21.25 -3.46
CA ILE A 151 -1.29 21.96 -2.55
C ILE A 151 -2.60 21.17 -2.38
N LYS A 152 -3.15 20.59 -3.45
CA LYS A 152 -4.38 19.78 -3.41
C LYS A 152 -4.20 18.44 -2.69
N ILE A 153 -2.98 17.91 -2.64
CA ILE A 153 -2.68 16.57 -2.13
C ILE A 153 -2.22 16.61 -0.67
N PHE A 154 -1.37 17.58 -0.31
CA PHE A 154 -0.62 17.60 0.95
C PHE A 154 -1.07 18.70 1.92
N THR A 155 -2.06 19.50 1.56
CA THR A 155 -2.64 20.51 2.45
C THR A 155 -4.09 20.20 2.75
N PHE A 156 -4.60 20.79 3.84
CA PHE A 156 -6.01 20.74 4.21
C PHE A 156 -6.80 21.97 3.69
N LEU A 157 -6.24 22.72 2.76
CA LEU A 157 -6.92 23.89 2.18
C LEU A 157 -8.15 23.44 1.39
N SER A 158 -9.23 24.22 1.49
CA SER A 158 -10.44 23.97 0.72
C SER A 158 -10.21 24.30 -0.76
N LYS A 159 -11.08 23.77 -1.62
CA LYS A 159 -10.99 24.03 -3.07
C LYS A 159 -11.12 25.52 -3.40
N GLU A 160 -11.88 26.27 -2.61
CA GLU A 160 -12.07 27.72 -2.78
C GLU A 160 -10.82 28.51 -2.42
N ALA A 161 -9.97 27.98 -1.53
CA ALA A 161 -8.72 28.61 -1.12
C ALA A 161 -7.54 28.31 -2.06
N ILE A 162 -7.69 27.33 -2.96
CA ILE A 162 -6.67 26.87 -3.93
C ILE A 162 -6.98 27.44 -5.32
#